data_AF-A0AAN6TNY0-F1
#
_entry.id   AF-A0AAN6TNY0-F1
#
_cell.length_a   1.000
_cell.length_b   1.000
_cell.length_c   1.000
_cell.angle_alpha   90.00
_cell.angle_beta   90.00
_cell.angle_gamma   90.00
#
_symmetry.space_group_name_H-M   'P 1'
#
loop_
_entity.id
_entity.type
_entity.pdbx_description
1 polymer ?
#
loop_
_entity_poly.entity_id
_entity_poly.type
_entity_poly.pdbx_seq_one_letter_code
_entity_poly.pdbx_strand_id
1 'polypeptide(L)'
;MHIGLGISATEFNHSQRWNPAIPLESYQDYVESAPSDTAVLASTPNGTIGGTLSGTPSFVRLPRSHIFQEVYMAVLNRPLHLGDCGSWVKDPLTGKLFGHVIAGSSTTGLVLVMPAVKVFAEA
;
A
#
# COMPACT_ATOMS: atom_id res chain seq x y z
N MET A 1 0.94 -37.24 24.70
CA MET A 1 1.46 -35.88 24.94
C MET A 1 1.23 -35.10 23.66
N HIS A 2 0.18 -34.28 23.64
CA HIS A 2 -0.32 -33.57 22.46
C HIS A 2 -0.16 -32.07 22.75
N ILE A 3 0.55 -31.35 21.89
CA ILE A 3 0.55 -29.88 21.86
C ILE A 3 0.25 -29.44 20.43
N GLY A 4 -1.01 -29.08 20.20
CA GLY A 4 -1.40 -28.12 19.16
C GLY A 4 -0.88 -26.73 19.57
N LEU A 5 -0.76 -25.73 18.70
CA LEU A 5 -1.75 -25.15 17.77
C LEU A 5 -0.94 -24.58 16.57
N GLY A 6 -1.34 -24.65 15.30
CA GLY A 6 -2.70 -24.51 14.79
C GLY A 6 -3.06 -23.05 14.52
N ILE A 7 -2.18 -22.24 13.88
CA ILE A 7 -2.60 -20.93 13.35
C ILE A 7 -3.30 -21.14 12.00
N SER A 8 -4.62 -21.33 12.10
CA SER A 8 -5.56 -21.32 10.99
C SER A 8 -5.70 -19.90 10.43
N ALA A 9 -5.84 -19.78 9.11
CA ALA A 9 -5.98 -18.53 8.36
C ALA A 9 -7.34 -17.82 8.55
N THR A 10 -7.95 -17.89 9.74
CA THR A 10 -9.33 -17.41 9.99
C THR A 10 -9.51 -16.50 11.21
N GLU A 11 -8.44 -16.06 11.87
CA GLU A 11 -8.53 -15.13 13.01
C GLU A 11 -7.87 -13.78 12.72
N PHE A 12 -8.34 -13.09 11.67
CA PHE A 12 -8.24 -11.63 11.64
C PHE A 12 -9.56 -11.07 12.16
N ASN A 13 -9.50 -10.54 13.38
CA ASN A 13 -10.62 -10.02 14.15
C ASN A 13 -11.41 -8.96 13.34
N HIS A 14 -12.73 -9.11 13.31
CA HIS A 14 -13.70 -8.23 12.64
C HIS A 14 -13.69 -6.78 13.18
N SER A 15 -12.89 -6.51 14.21
CA SER A 15 -12.70 -5.20 14.87
C SER A 15 -11.71 -4.25 14.18
N GLN A 16 -11.02 -4.67 13.12
CA GLN A 16 -10.17 -3.80 12.28
C GLN A 16 -10.98 -3.04 11.19
N ARG A 17 -12.32 -3.03 11.29
CA ARG A 17 -13.22 -2.21 10.46
C ARG A 17 -13.41 -0.81 11.06
N TRP A 18 -12.31 -0.09 11.31
CA TRP A 18 -12.34 1.36 11.53
C TRP A 18 -11.03 1.93 10.97
N ASN A 19 -11.12 2.69 9.89
CA ASN A 19 -10.08 3.63 9.55
C ASN A 19 -10.78 4.98 9.34
N PRO A 20 -10.84 5.86 10.35
CA PRO A 20 -11.23 7.24 10.09
C PRO A 20 -10.34 7.77 8.97
N ALA A 21 -10.88 8.68 8.15
CA ALA A 21 -10.07 9.38 7.16
C ALA A 21 -8.79 9.91 7.85
N ILE A 22 -7.65 9.81 7.16
CA ILE A 22 -6.40 10.38 7.70
C ILE A 22 -6.63 11.89 7.86
N PRO A 23 -6.47 12.45 9.07
CA PRO A 23 -6.70 13.86 9.32
C PRO A 23 -5.64 14.71 8.60
N LEU A 24 -6.08 15.75 7.89
CA LEU A 24 -5.17 16.63 7.13
C LEU A 24 -4.20 17.41 8.03
N GLU A 25 -4.64 17.79 9.22
CA GLU A 25 -3.83 18.58 10.17
C GLU A 25 -2.66 17.78 10.78
N SER A 26 -2.76 16.44 10.80
CA SER A 26 -1.80 15.55 11.47
C SER A 26 -1.45 14.30 10.67
N TYR A 27 -1.56 14.37 9.34
CA TYR A 27 -1.34 13.20 8.46
C TYR A 27 0.05 12.58 8.61
N GLN A 28 1.04 13.35 9.04
CA GLN A 28 2.44 12.93 9.22
C GLN A 28 2.57 11.77 10.22
N ASP A 29 1.65 11.65 11.18
CA ASP A 29 1.64 10.55 12.14
C ASP A 29 1.12 9.23 11.52
N TYR A 30 0.48 9.31 10.36
CA TYR A 30 -0.21 8.20 9.70
C TYR A 30 0.41 7.76 8.38
N VAL A 31 1.38 8.52 7.84
CA VAL A 31 2.05 8.22 6.57
C VAL A 31 3.51 7.89 6.78
N GLU A 32 4.06 7.08 5.88
CA GLU A 32 5.50 6.88 5.79
C GLU A 32 6.13 8.05 5.02
N SER A 33 7.25 8.55 5.55
CA SER A 33 7.92 9.74 5.01
C SER A 33 8.72 9.46 3.73
N ALA A 34 9.13 8.21 3.53
CA ALA A 34 9.99 7.76 2.44
C ALA A 34 9.77 6.27 2.14
N PRO A 35 10.16 5.78 0.96
CA PRO A 35 10.16 4.35 0.69
C PRO A 35 11.28 3.66 1.46
N SER A 36 11.12 2.37 1.75
CA SER A 36 12.15 1.51 2.32
C SER A 36 12.00 0.09 1.76
N ASP A 37 13.09 -0.68 1.70
CA ASP A 37 13.02 -2.09 1.33
C ASP A 37 12.31 -2.86 2.45
N THR A 38 11.01 -3.05 2.31
CA THR A 38 10.17 -3.60 3.39
C THR A 38 8.99 -4.42 2.87
N ALA A 39 8.38 -5.20 3.75
CA ALA A 39 7.12 -5.86 3.48
C ALA A 39 5.97 -4.84 3.48
N VAL A 40 4.95 -5.08 2.66
CA VAL A 40 3.75 -4.23 2.59
C VAL A 40 2.47 -5.03 2.58
N LEU A 41 1.38 -4.38 2.98
CA LEU A 41 0.01 -4.85 2.81
C LEU A 41 -0.78 -3.87 1.93
N ALA A 42 -1.24 -4.35 0.77
CA ALA A 42 -2.20 -3.64 -0.07
C ALA A 42 -3.63 -3.96 0.40
N SER A 43 -4.40 -2.95 0.76
CA SER A 43 -5.81 -3.05 1.16
C SER A 43 -6.71 -2.80 -0.05
N THR A 44 -7.24 -3.87 -0.64
CA THR A 44 -8.14 -3.82 -1.81
C THR A 44 -9.60 -4.04 -1.40
N PRO A 45 -10.58 -3.73 -2.28
CA PRO A 45 -11.99 -4.06 -2.02
C PRO A 45 -12.24 -5.55 -1.76
N ASN A 46 -11.39 -6.43 -2.30
CA ASN A 46 -11.50 -7.88 -2.19
C ASN A 46 -10.56 -8.48 -1.12
N GLY A 47 -10.11 -7.67 -0.17
CA GLY A 47 -9.26 -8.08 0.94
C GLY A 47 -7.83 -7.56 0.84
N THR A 48 -6.95 -8.07 1.71
CA THR A 48 -5.57 -7.64 1.79
C THR A 48 -4.64 -8.54 0.97
N ILE A 49 -3.60 -7.93 0.39
CA ILE A 49 -2.57 -8.62 -0.39
C ILE A 49 -1.22 -8.25 0.19
N GLY A 50 -0.42 -9.25 0.59
CA GLY A 50 0.97 -9.04 0.99
C GLY A 50 1.87 -8.74 -0.21
N GLY A 51 3.03 -8.15 0.05
CA GLY A 51 4.05 -7.89 -0.96
C GLY A 51 5.32 -7.31 -0.38
N THR A 52 6.17 -6.79 -1.26
CA THR A 52 7.39 -6.05 -0.91
C THR A 52 7.41 -4.73 -1.65
N LEU A 53 7.93 -3.69 -0.99
CA LEU A 53 8.16 -2.36 -1.57
C LEU A 53 9.66 -2.13 -1.69
N SER A 54 10.08 -1.50 -2.79
CA SER A 54 11.47 -1.12 -2.99
C SER A 54 11.75 0.22 -2.32
N GLY A 55 12.86 0.29 -1.59
CA GLY A 55 13.40 1.53 -1.02
C GLY A 55 13.96 2.49 -2.07
N THR A 56 14.05 2.07 -3.33
CA THR A 56 14.43 2.96 -4.43
C THR A 56 13.17 3.52 -5.11
N PRO A 57 12.96 4.85 -5.08
CA PRO A 57 11.84 5.45 -5.79
C PRO A 57 11.99 5.29 -7.32
N SER A 58 10.86 5.28 -8.00
CA SER A 58 10.75 5.30 -9.46
C SER A 58 10.06 6.59 -9.89
N PHE A 59 10.07 6.90 -11.19
CA PHE A 59 9.45 8.11 -11.72
C PHE A 59 8.54 7.77 -12.88
N VAL A 60 7.35 8.35 -12.89
CA VAL A 60 6.36 8.20 -13.97
C VAL A 60 6.04 9.55 -14.59
N ARG A 61 5.78 9.53 -15.89
CA ARG A 61 5.19 10.67 -16.58
C ARG A 61 3.76 10.34 -16.93
N LEU A 62 2.82 11.02 -16.30
CA LEU A 62 1.40 10.82 -16.56
C LEU A 62 1.03 11.26 -17.99
N PRO A 63 -0.03 10.69 -18.59
CA PRO A 63 -0.47 11.09 -19.93
C PRO A 63 -0.69 12.61 -20.02
N ARG A 64 -0.09 13.23 -21.04
CA ARG A 64 -0.14 14.69 -21.29
C ARG A 64 0.54 15.57 -20.23
N SER A 65 1.28 14.98 -19.28
CA SER A 65 2.13 15.73 -18.35
C SER A 65 3.52 15.99 -18.95
N HIS A 66 4.10 17.15 -18.63
CA HIS A 66 5.51 17.46 -18.88
C HIS A 66 6.38 17.25 -17.62
N ILE A 67 5.76 16.83 -16.52
CA ILE A 67 6.40 16.67 -15.21
C ILE A 67 6.46 15.18 -14.89
N PHE A 68 7.60 14.75 -14.36
CA PHE A 68 7.76 13.42 -13.78
C PHE A 68 7.35 13.45 -12.31
N GLN A 69 6.48 12.52 -11.91
CA GLN A 69 6.11 12.28 -10.53
C GLN A 69 6.91 11.11 -10.00
N GLU A 70 7.51 11.29 -8.83
CA GLU A 70 8.08 10.17 -8.08
C GLU A 70 6.96 9.25 -7.59
N VAL A 71 7.19 7.95 -7.68
CA VAL A 71 6.32 6.89 -7.20
C VAL A 71 7.14 5.82 -6.53
N TYR A 72 6.52 5.06 -5.64
CA TYR A 72 7.13 3.86 -5.08
C TYR A 72 6.75 2.64 -5.92
N MET A 73 7.63 1.66 -5.94
CA MET A 73 7.42 0.41 -6.66
C MET A 73 7.26 -0.71 -5.65
N ALA A 74 6.22 -1.53 -5.83
CA ALA A 74 6.01 -2.71 -5.01
C ALA A 74 5.67 -3.93 -5.87
N VAL A 75 5.98 -5.12 -5.37
CA VAL A 75 5.59 -6.40 -5.95
C VAL A 75 4.67 -7.11 -4.98
N LEU A 76 3.41 -7.25 -5.35
CA LEU A 76 2.39 -7.94 -4.58
C LEU A 76 2.42 -9.44 -4.86
N ASN A 77 2.07 -10.25 -3.86
CA ASN A 77 2.07 -11.72 -3.93
C ASN A 77 1.05 -12.27 -4.95
N ARG A 78 0.13 -11.44 -5.43
CA ARG A 78 -0.74 -11.72 -6.58
C ARG A 78 -1.01 -10.44 -7.38
N PRO A 79 -1.37 -10.55 -8.67
CA PRO A 79 -1.86 -9.43 -9.45
C PRO A 79 -3.09 -8.76 -8.84
N LEU A 80 -3.23 -7.47 -9.16
CA LEU A 80 -4.45 -6.69 -8.89
C LEU A 80 -5.51 -6.98 -9.94
N HIS A 81 -6.77 -6.79 -9.55
CA HIS A 81 -7.91 -6.80 -10.46
C HIS A 81 -8.20 -5.40 -11.01
N LEU A 82 -8.95 -5.34 -12.11
CA LEU A 82 -9.52 -4.08 -12.58
C LEU A 82 -10.38 -3.47 -11.48
N GLY A 83 -10.15 -2.18 -11.20
CA GLY A 83 -10.83 -1.45 -10.13
C GLY A 83 -10.10 -1.43 -8.78
N ASP A 84 -8.99 -2.18 -8.62
CA ASP A 84 -8.17 -2.12 -7.39
C ASP A 84 -7.30 -0.85 -7.31
N CYS A 85 -7.30 0.02 -8.33
CA CYS A 85 -6.66 1.33 -8.25
C CYS A 85 -7.21 2.15 -7.07
N GLY A 86 -6.34 2.92 -6.42
CA GLY A 86 -6.66 3.62 -5.17
C GLY A 86 -6.51 2.78 -3.90
N SER A 87 -6.27 1.46 -4.02
CA SER A 87 -5.95 0.60 -2.87
C SER A 87 -4.76 1.15 -2.09
N TRP A 88 -4.87 1.16 -0.76
CA TRP A 88 -3.82 1.65 0.13
C TRP A 88 -2.71 0.62 0.26
N VAL A 89 -1.46 1.07 0.22
CA VAL A 89 -0.27 0.25 0.50
C VAL A 89 0.32 0.70 1.83
N LYS A 90 0.32 -0.20 2.81
CA LYS A 90 0.67 0.10 4.20
C LYS A 90 1.87 -0.73 4.67
N ASP A 91 2.59 -0.18 5.64
CA ASP A 91 3.49 -0.96 6.48
C ASP A 91 2.66 -1.94 7.35
N PRO A 92 2.96 -3.25 7.33
CA PRO A 92 2.21 -4.25 8.06
C PRO A 92 2.42 -4.19 9.59
N LEU A 93 3.52 -3.61 10.05
CA LEU A 93 3.88 -3.48 11.46
C LEU A 93 3.30 -2.21 12.07
N THR A 94 3.51 -1.07 11.41
CA THR A 94 3.09 0.24 11.94
C THR A 94 1.67 0.62 11.52
N GLY A 95 1.17 0.03 10.43
CA GLY A 95 -0.09 0.41 9.80
C GLY A 95 -0.04 1.72 9.02
N LYS A 96 1.11 2.41 9.01
CA LYS A 96 1.30 3.68 8.30
C LYS A 96 1.19 3.50 6.79
N LEU A 97 0.69 4.53 6.13
CA LEU A 97 0.42 4.54 4.72
C LEU A 97 1.66 4.96 3.93
N PHE A 98 2.19 4.08 3.09
CA PHE A 98 3.16 4.47 2.07
C PHE A 98 2.49 5.29 0.97
N GLY A 99 1.29 4.88 0.54
CA GLY A 99 0.61 5.52 -0.57
C GLY A 99 -0.58 4.74 -1.10
N HIS A 100 -1.04 5.10 -2.29
CA HIS A 100 -2.12 4.41 -2.99
C HIS A 100 -1.68 3.92 -4.37
N VAL A 101 -2.24 2.80 -4.81
CA VAL A 101 -1.93 2.24 -6.13
C VAL A 101 -2.49 3.13 -7.24
N ILE A 102 -1.65 3.50 -8.21
CA ILE A 102 -2.08 4.24 -9.41
C ILE A 102 -2.07 3.37 -10.68
N ALA A 103 -1.26 2.33 -10.70
CA ALA A 103 -1.16 1.38 -11.81
C ALA A 103 -0.60 0.05 -11.32
N GLY A 104 -0.93 -1.03 -12.02
CA GLY A 104 -0.42 -2.36 -11.72
C GLY A 104 -0.38 -3.26 -12.94
N SER A 105 0.49 -4.26 -12.89
CA SER A 105 0.58 -5.34 -13.86
C SER A 105 -0.45 -6.42 -13.52
N SER A 106 -1.26 -6.78 -14.51
CA SER A 106 -2.26 -7.85 -14.40
C SER A 106 -1.64 -9.26 -14.35
N THR A 107 -0.33 -9.39 -14.54
CA THR A 107 0.34 -10.70 -14.62
C THR A 107 1.47 -10.87 -13.61
N THR A 108 2.11 -9.79 -13.16
CA THR A 108 3.33 -9.89 -12.33
C THR A 108 3.16 -9.43 -10.89
N GLY A 109 2.03 -8.81 -10.53
CA GLY A 109 1.86 -8.21 -9.20
C GLY A 109 2.66 -6.92 -8.98
N LEU A 110 3.44 -6.47 -9.97
CA LEU A 110 4.13 -5.19 -9.94
C LEU A 110 3.11 -4.05 -9.88
N VAL A 111 3.28 -3.11 -8.96
CA VAL A 111 2.42 -1.94 -8.79
C VAL A 111 3.24 -0.66 -8.62
N LEU A 112 2.66 0.44 -9.07
CA LEU A 112 3.16 1.80 -8.87
C LEU A 112 2.28 2.46 -7.82
N VAL A 113 2.92 3.06 -6.82
CA VAL A 113 2.28 3.61 -5.61
C VAL A 113 2.58 5.11 -5.54
N MET A 114 1.56 5.94 -5.54
CA MET A 114 1.70 7.38 -5.33
C MET A 114 1.95 7.66 -3.84
N PRO A 115 3.06 8.31 -3.45
CA PRO A 115 3.41 8.52 -2.06
C PRO A 115 2.38 9.36 -1.32
N ALA A 116 1.86 8.85 -0.21
CA ALA A 116 0.88 9.58 0.60
C ALA A 116 1.44 10.90 1.13
N VAL A 117 2.71 10.90 1.56
CA VAL A 117 3.39 12.11 2.05
C VAL A 117 3.37 13.26 1.05
N LYS A 118 3.41 12.98 -0.26
CA LYS A 118 3.33 13.99 -1.32
C LYS A 118 1.88 14.43 -1.57
N VAL A 119 0.95 13.48 -1.62
CA VAL A 119 -0.48 13.75 -1.83
C VAL A 119 -1.05 14.64 -0.74
N PHE A 120 -0.73 14.36 0.53
CA PHE A 120 -1.22 15.17 1.65
C PHE A 120 -0.52 16.52 1.80
N ALA A 121 0.74 16.64 1.36
CA ALA A 121 1.45 17.92 1.38
C ALA A 121 0.89 18.94 0.36
N GLU A 122 0.13 18.48 -0.63
CA GLU A 122 -0.53 19.30 -1.65
C GLU A 122 -2.02 19.57 -1.35
N ALA A 123 -2.54 19.07 -0.23
CA ALA A 123 -3.96 19.14 0.15
C ALA A 123 -4.36 20.47 0.82
#